data_AF-A0A923BNJ9-F1
#
_entry.id   AF-A0A923BNJ9-F1
#
_cell.length_a   1.000
_cell.length_b   1.000
_cell.length_c   1.000
_cell.angle_alpha   90.00
_cell.angle_beta   90.00
_cell.angle_gamma   90.00
#
_symmetry.space_group_name_H-M   'P 1'
#
loop_
_entity.id
_entity.type
_entity.pdbx_description
1 polymer ?
#
loop_
_entity_poly.entity_id
_entity_poly.type
_entity_poly.pdbx_seq_one_letter_code
_entity_poly.pdbx_strand_id
1 'polypeptide(L)'
;MEKKYSVQESSPQVSIEKVISMIRAARDHQIDELTKDAALLSFLEEHYETFAISAVKKEFLKRDLKELQNSSLDLAHYSSLIKQMKEAATAIELTNHPLVLQELKRLFQKYGF
;
A
#
# COMPACT_ATOMS: atom_id res chain seq x y z
N MET A 1 -37.44 -8.09 41.18
CA MET A 1 -36.72 -7.18 40.28
C MET A 1 -35.23 -7.42 40.47
N GLU A 2 -34.56 -8.11 39.55
CA GLU A 2 -33.09 -8.07 39.45
C GLU A 2 -32.73 -8.12 37.97
N LYS A 3 -32.45 -6.95 37.40
CA LYS A 3 -31.87 -6.83 36.06
C LYS A 3 -30.38 -7.11 36.20
N LYS A 4 -29.94 -8.31 35.81
CA LYS A 4 -28.51 -8.60 35.64
C LYS A 4 -28.06 -8.00 34.31
N TYR A 5 -27.07 -7.12 34.43
CA TYR A 5 -26.45 -6.36 33.36
C TYR A 5 -25.92 -7.29 32.27
N SER A 6 -26.41 -7.10 31.05
CA SER A 6 -25.75 -7.59 29.85
C SER A 6 -24.39 -6.90 29.75
N VAL A 7 -23.31 -7.67 29.96
CA VAL A 7 -21.96 -7.21 29.65
C VAL A 7 -21.91 -7.01 28.14
N GLN A 8 -21.67 -5.76 27.75
CA GLN A 8 -21.59 -5.31 26.37
C GLN A 8 -20.62 -6.19 25.57
N GLU A 9 -21.06 -6.60 24.39
CA GLU A 9 -20.24 -7.27 23.39
C GLU A 9 -18.98 -6.44 23.14
N SER A 10 -17.83 -6.99 23.52
CA SER A 10 -16.54 -6.51 23.07
C SER A 10 -16.49 -6.71 21.55
N SER A 11 -16.76 -5.65 20.80
CA SER A 11 -16.50 -5.58 19.36
C SER A 11 -15.14 -6.19 19.06
N PRO A 12 -15.00 -7.08 18.06
CA PRO A 12 -13.72 -7.73 17.78
C PRO A 12 -12.71 -6.68 17.37
N GLN A 13 -11.85 -6.25 18.30
CA GLN A 13 -10.77 -5.33 18.00
C GLN A 13 -9.84 -6.01 17.01
N VAL A 14 -9.69 -5.42 15.82
CA VAL A 14 -8.74 -5.89 14.83
C VAL A 14 -7.34 -5.76 15.42
N SER A 15 -6.59 -6.88 15.48
CA SER A 15 -5.22 -6.86 16.02
C SER A 15 -4.30 -5.99 15.15
N ILE A 16 -3.24 -5.44 15.76
CA ILE A 16 -2.27 -4.61 15.02
C ILE A 16 -1.60 -5.43 13.92
N GLU A 17 -1.30 -6.71 14.18
CA GLU A 17 -0.73 -7.63 13.20
C GLU A 17 -1.67 -7.80 12.00
N LYS A 18 -2.98 -7.90 12.25
CA LYS A 18 -3.97 -7.99 11.18
C LYS A 18 -3.99 -6.70 10.35
N VAL A 19 -3.96 -5.53 10.97
CA VAL A 19 -3.88 -4.24 10.27
C VAL A 19 -2.62 -4.16 9.41
N ILE A 20 -1.45 -4.49 9.97
CA ILE A 20 -0.18 -4.50 9.23
C ILE A 20 -0.24 -5.45 8.03
N SER A 21 -0.83 -6.64 8.21
CA SER A 21 -0.97 -7.62 7.13
C SER A 21 -1.88 -7.12 5.99
N MET A 22 -2.93 -6.37 6.32
CA MET A 22 -3.83 -5.78 5.34
C MET A 22 -3.14 -4.66 4.56
N ILE A 23 -2.40 -3.78 5.24
CA ILE A 23 -1.65 -2.71 4.58
C ILE A 23 -0.62 -3.30 3.62
N ARG A 24 0.13 -4.30 4.09
CA ARG A 24 1.12 -5.01 3.26
C ARG A 24 0.46 -5.64 2.03
N ALA A 25 -0.63 -6.39 2.20
CA ALA A 25 -1.31 -7.04 1.10
C ALA A 25 -1.77 -6.05 0.02
N ALA A 26 -2.30 -4.89 0.42
CA ALA A 26 -2.75 -3.89 -0.54
C ALA A 26 -1.59 -3.17 -1.24
N ARG A 27 -0.52 -2.82 -0.50
CA ARG A 27 0.72 -2.28 -1.09
C ARG A 27 1.29 -3.25 -2.12
N ASP A 28 1.40 -4.52 -1.74
CA ASP A 28 2.01 -5.56 -2.58
C ASP A 28 1.16 -5.82 -3.83
N HIS A 29 -0.17 -5.80 -3.70
CA HIS A 29 -1.08 -5.89 -4.83
C HIS A 29 -0.91 -4.72 -5.80
N GLN A 30 -0.85 -3.47 -5.30
CA GLN A 30 -0.64 -2.30 -6.16
C GLN A 30 0.73 -2.36 -6.87
N ILE A 31 1.78 -2.79 -6.18
CA ILE A 31 3.11 -2.96 -6.78
C ILE A 31 3.09 -4.07 -7.83
N ASP A 32 2.41 -5.19 -7.58
CA ASP A 32 2.28 -6.30 -8.53
C ASP A 32 1.62 -5.84 -9.84
N GLU A 33 0.53 -5.07 -9.75
CA GLU A 33 -0.11 -4.48 -10.92
C GLU A 33 0.86 -3.60 -11.72
N LEU A 34 1.69 -2.79 -11.06
CA LEU A 34 2.71 -1.97 -11.71
C LEU A 34 3.86 -2.77 -12.33
N THR A 35 3.96 -4.08 -12.10
CA THR A 35 4.91 -4.91 -12.84
C THR A 35 4.40 -5.29 -14.25
N LYS A 36 3.12 -5.06 -14.54
CA LYS A 36 2.50 -5.30 -15.85
C LYS A 36 2.75 -4.11 -16.77
N ASP A 37 3.19 -4.38 -18.00
CA ASP A 37 3.60 -3.35 -18.97
C ASP A 37 2.56 -2.25 -19.19
N ALA A 38 1.30 -2.64 -19.38
CA ALA A 38 0.22 -1.69 -19.63
C ALA A 38 -0.03 -0.79 -18.42
N ALA A 39 -0.15 -1.37 -17.22
CA ALA A 39 -0.39 -0.64 -15.99
C ALA A 39 0.77 0.30 -15.63
N LEU A 40 2.01 -0.15 -15.83
CA LEU A 40 3.20 0.68 -15.62
C LEU A 40 3.20 1.91 -16.54
N LEU A 41 2.91 1.72 -17.83
CA LEU A 41 2.85 2.84 -18.77
C LEU A 41 1.73 3.80 -18.43
N SER A 42 0.53 3.30 -18.10
CA SER A 42 -0.59 4.15 -17.67
C SER A 42 -0.25 4.95 -16.41
N PHE A 43 0.41 4.33 -15.43
CA PHE A 43 0.86 5.02 -14.22
C PHE A 43 1.90 6.11 -14.52
N LEU A 44 2.85 5.82 -15.41
CA LEU A 44 3.87 6.78 -15.82
C LEU A 44 3.29 7.96 -16.62
N GLU A 45 2.28 7.70 -17.44
CA GLU A 45 1.53 8.73 -18.15
C GLU A 45 0.78 9.64 -17.17
N GLU A 46 0.02 9.05 -16.25
CA GLU A 46 -0.81 9.79 -15.28
C GLU A 46 0.02 10.65 -14.30
N HIS A 47 1.13 10.12 -13.80
CA HIS A 47 1.89 10.77 -12.73
C HIS A 47 3.14 11.53 -13.19
N TYR A 48 3.64 11.25 -14.40
CA TYR A 48 4.92 11.78 -14.88
C TYR A 48 4.91 12.22 -16.35
N GLU A 49 3.74 12.31 -16.98
CA GLU A 49 3.56 12.70 -18.39
C GLU A 49 4.48 11.89 -19.35
N THR A 50 4.79 10.65 -18.97
CA THR A 50 5.70 9.78 -19.70
C THR A 50 4.94 8.70 -20.45
N PHE A 51 4.88 8.84 -21.78
CA PHE A 51 4.15 7.93 -22.67
C PHE A 51 4.96 6.71 -23.13
N ALA A 52 6.29 6.76 -23.00
CA ALA A 52 7.17 5.68 -23.43
C ALA A 52 8.48 5.64 -22.63
N ILE A 53 8.97 4.43 -22.39
CA ILE A 53 10.28 4.17 -21.78
C ILE A 53 11.00 3.06 -22.55
N SER A 54 12.33 3.05 -22.53
CA SER A 54 13.10 1.98 -23.15
C SER A 54 12.84 0.63 -22.46
N ALA A 55 12.97 -0.47 -23.21
CA ALA A 55 12.82 -1.82 -22.66
C ALA A 55 13.78 -2.07 -21.48
N VAL A 56 15.00 -1.57 -21.57
CA VAL A 56 16.00 -1.66 -20.49
C VAL A 56 15.53 -0.94 -19.23
N LYS A 57 15.06 0.32 -19.35
CA LYS A 57 14.54 1.10 -18.20
C LYS A 57 13.32 0.41 -17.57
N LYS A 58 12.45 -0.17 -18.39
CA LYS A 58 11.28 -0.94 -17.95
C LYS A 58 11.68 -2.14 -17.09
N GLU A 59 12.63 -2.96 -17.54
CA GLU A 59 13.05 -4.14 -16.79
C GLU A 59 13.72 -3.79 -15.46
N PHE A 60 14.51 -2.70 -15.42
CA PHE A 60 15.06 -2.21 -14.15
C PHE A 60 13.98 -1.72 -13.19
N LEU A 61 13.00 -0.94 -13.66
CA LEU A 61 11.87 -0.51 -12.84
C LEU A 61 11.11 -1.72 -12.26
N LYS A 62 10.78 -2.71 -13.08
CA LYS A 62 10.08 -3.92 -12.61
C LYS A 62 10.88 -4.69 -11.56
N ARG A 63 12.20 -4.80 -11.73
CA ARG A 63 13.08 -5.44 -10.73
C ARG A 63 13.00 -4.69 -9.40
N ASP A 64 13.18 -3.37 -9.42
CA ASP A 64 13.17 -2.57 -8.19
C ASP A 64 11.77 -2.53 -7.55
N LEU A 65 10.69 -2.58 -8.34
CA LEU A 65 9.31 -2.72 -7.85
C LEU A 65 9.16 -4.04 -7.10
N LYS A 66 9.66 -5.15 -7.66
CA LYS A 66 9.66 -6.45 -6.96
C LYS A 66 10.50 -6.44 -5.68
N GLU A 67 11.63 -5.73 -5.67
CA GLU A 67 12.41 -5.54 -4.45
C GLU A 67 11.62 -4.78 -3.37
N LEU A 68 10.91 -3.70 -3.77
CA LEU A 68 10.02 -2.96 -2.87
C LEU A 68 8.87 -3.83 -2.35
N GLN A 69 8.25 -4.64 -3.21
CA GLN A 69 7.20 -5.59 -2.84
C GLN A 69 7.66 -6.57 -1.75
N ASN A 70 8.88 -7.08 -1.89
CA ASN A 70 9.47 -8.03 -0.94
C ASN A 70 10.02 -7.36 0.34
N SER A 71 10.08 -6.03 0.38
CA SER A 71 10.59 -5.30 1.54
C SER A 71 9.61 -5.30 2.71
N SER A 72 10.13 -5.18 3.94
CA SER A 72 9.30 -5.00 5.11
C SER A 72 8.53 -3.69 5.04
N LEU A 73 7.31 -3.68 5.60
CA LEU A 73 6.53 -2.45 5.72
C LEU A 73 7.22 -1.49 6.70
N ASP A 74 7.40 -0.23 6.30
CA ASP A 74 7.88 0.82 7.20
C ASP A 74 6.76 1.22 8.17
N LEU A 75 6.79 0.67 9.38
CA LEU A 75 5.75 0.92 10.38
C LEU A 75 5.70 2.37 10.86
N ALA A 76 6.80 3.13 10.73
CA ALA A 76 6.81 4.55 11.09
C ALA A 76 6.07 5.37 10.02
N HIS A 77 6.36 5.11 8.74
CA HIS A 77 5.66 5.71 7.60
C HIS A 77 4.15 5.42 7.63
N TYR A 78 3.75 4.19 7.97
CA TYR A 78 2.35 3.77 8.04
C TYR A 78 1.67 3.98 9.40
N SER A 79 2.35 4.57 10.39
CA SER A 79 1.88 4.66 11.78
C SER A 79 0.48 5.28 11.94
N SER A 80 0.21 6.38 11.23
CA SER A 80 -1.09 7.06 11.26
C SER A 80 -2.20 6.21 10.67
N LEU A 81 -1.94 5.53 9.54
CA LEU A 81 -2.91 4.64 8.92
C LEU A 81 -3.19 3.41 9.79
N ILE A 82 -2.15 2.83 10.39
CA ILE A 82 -2.29 1.71 11.33
C ILE A 82 -3.20 2.09 12.49
N LYS A 83 -2.99 3.28 13.07
CA LYS A 83 -3.82 3.80 14.15
C LYS A 83 -5.29 3.96 13.71
N GLN A 84 -5.52 4.58 12.56
CA GLN A 84 -6.87 4.80 12.02
C GLN A 84 -7.62 3.49 11.76
N MET A 85 -6.98 2.51 11.09
CA MET A 85 -7.60 1.21 10.81
C MET A 85 -7.90 0.42 12.09
N LYS A 86 -7.04 0.53 13.10
CA LYS A 86 -7.28 -0.08 14.42
C LYS A 86 -8.48 0.55 15.12
N GLU A 87 -8.59 1.87 15.11
CA GLU A 87 -9.66 2.62 15.77
C GLU A 87 -11.01 2.45 15.07
N ALA A 88 -11.02 2.45 13.74
CA ALA A 88 -12.24 2.28 12.95
C ALA A 88 -12.72 0.82 12.88
N ALA A 89 -11.85 -0.15 13.17
CA ALA A 89 -12.10 -1.58 12.94
C ALA A 89 -12.52 -1.92 11.49
N THR A 90 -12.13 -1.07 10.52
CA THR A 90 -12.46 -1.23 9.10
C THR A 90 -11.20 -1.27 8.23
N ALA A 91 -11.30 -1.96 7.10
CA ALA A 91 -10.33 -1.85 6.03
C ALA A 91 -10.44 -0.46 5.37
N ILE A 92 -9.31 0.22 5.18
CA ILE A 92 -9.23 1.41 4.33
C ILE A 92 -8.76 0.95 2.96
N GLU A 93 -9.40 1.46 1.90
CA GLU A 93 -8.95 1.20 0.53
C GLU A 93 -7.59 1.87 0.31
N LEU A 94 -6.63 1.07 -0.12
CA LEU A 94 -5.23 1.47 -0.25
C LEU A 94 -4.80 1.70 -1.70
N THR A 95 -5.69 1.47 -2.67
CA THR A 95 -5.47 1.76 -4.08
C THR A 95 -5.15 3.26 -4.24
N ASN A 96 -4.00 3.58 -4.85
CA ASN A 96 -3.53 4.96 -5.02
C ASN A 96 -3.43 5.76 -3.71
N HIS A 97 -3.25 5.07 -2.57
CA HIS A 97 -3.14 5.75 -1.29
C HIS A 97 -1.85 6.59 -1.23
N PRO A 98 -1.89 7.83 -0.69
CA PRO A 98 -0.74 8.73 -0.70
C PRO A 98 0.55 8.15 -0.10
N LEU A 99 0.43 7.29 0.92
CA LEU A 99 1.59 6.62 1.54
C LEU A 99 2.27 5.64 0.57
N VAL A 100 1.51 4.87 -0.19
CA VAL A 100 2.08 3.95 -1.20
C VAL A 100 2.67 4.75 -2.36
N LEU A 101 1.95 5.79 -2.82
CA LEU A 101 2.44 6.70 -3.86
C LEU A 101 3.77 7.37 -3.47
N GLN A 102 3.98 7.69 -2.19
CA GLN A 102 5.25 8.24 -1.73
C GLN A 102 6.40 7.23 -1.81
N GLU A 103 6.17 5.95 -1.50
CA GLU A 103 7.17 4.90 -1.66
C GLU A 103 7.52 4.71 -3.14
N LEU A 104 6.49 4.63 -4.00
CA LEU A 104 6.64 4.55 -5.44
C LEU A 104 7.43 5.75 -5.98
N LYS A 105 7.07 6.97 -5.58
CA LYS A 105 7.76 8.19 -6.01
C LYS A 105 9.27 8.13 -5.72
N ARG A 106 9.66 7.68 -4.53
CA ARG A 106 11.09 7.52 -4.19
C ARG A 106 11.79 6.51 -5.09
N LEU A 107 11.10 5.44 -5.50
CA LEU A 107 11.62 4.45 -6.43
C LEU A 107 11.77 5.05 -7.83
N PHE A 108 10.71 5.65 -8.38
CA PHE A 108 10.69 6.23 -9.72
C PHE A 108 11.68 7.39 -9.88
N GLN A 109 11.91 8.19 -8.84
CA GLN A 109 12.93 9.26 -8.83
C GLN A 109 14.35 8.76 -9.14
N LYS A 110 14.70 7.51 -8.76
CA LYS A 110 16.00 6.90 -9.12
C LYS A 110 16.21 6.78 -10.63
N TYR A 111 15.12 6.81 -11.39
CA TYR A 111 15.08 6.66 -12.84
C TYR A 111 14.82 7.99 -13.57
N GLY A 112 14.80 9.11 -12.85
CA GLY A 112 14.60 10.45 -13.42
C GLY A 112 13.15 10.77 -13.77
N PHE A 113 12.20 10.28 -12.98
CA PHE A 113 10.79 10.69 -12.99
C PHE A 113 10.47 11.63 -11.83
#